data_AF-A0A8T4BRW6-F1
#
_entry.id   AF-A0A8T4BRW6-F1
#
_cell.length_a   1.000
_cell.length_b   1.000
_cell.length_c   1.000
_cell.angle_alpha   90.00
_cell.angle_beta   90.00
_cell.angle_gamma   90.00
#
_symmetry.space_group_name_H-M   'P 1'
#
loop_
_entity.id
_entity.type
_entity.pdbx_description
1 polymer ?
#
loop_
_entity_poly.entity_id
_entity_poly.type
_entity_poly.pdbx_seq_one_letter_code
_entity_poly.pdbx_strand_id
1 'polypeptide(L)'
;MIQVSFQGERGAYSEAAARSFFNEQIETIPLTTFAEVLENTINEKTQYAILPVENSIEGSVGESYDLLYSTSLNATGEIYHRIEHCLIGTGNIDQIDTVYSHPQALGQCRKFIEEHNMKTIPAYDTAGSVKM
;
A
#
# COMPACT_ATOMS: atom_id res chain seq x y z
N MET A 1 2.85 -20.90 -10.18
CA MET A 1 3.49 -19.73 -9.54
C MET A 1 2.51 -19.25 -8.49
N ILE A 2 2.96 -18.91 -7.28
CA ILE A 2 2.03 -18.48 -6.23
C ILE A 2 1.42 -17.13 -6.63
N GLN A 3 0.09 -17.04 -6.60
CA GLN A 3 -0.65 -15.82 -6.91
C GLN A 3 -1.14 -15.15 -5.64
N VAL A 4 -0.78 -13.88 -5.46
CA VAL A 4 -1.04 -13.10 -4.25
C VAL A 4 -1.79 -11.81 -4.61
N SER A 5 -3.01 -11.64 -4.08
CA SER A 5 -3.77 -10.40 -4.22
C SER A 5 -3.41 -9.39 -3.14
N PHE A 6 -3.49 -8.11 -3.48
CA PHE A 6 -3.34 -7.01 -2.54
C PHE A 6 -4.14 -5.79 -3.01
N GLN A 7 -4.48 -4.90 -2.07
CA GLN A 7 -5.20 -3.66 -2.40
C GLN A 7 -4.21 -2.56 -2.79
N GLY A 8 -4.52 -1.83 -3.86
CA GLY A 8 -3.74 -0.70 -4.37
C GLY A 8 -3.16 -0.96 -5.75
N GLU A 9 -2.16 -0.17 -6.12
CA GLU A 9 -1.48 -0.23 -7.42
C GLU A 9 -0.14 -0.96 -7.36
N ARG A 10 0.40 -1.33 -8.52
CA ARG A 10 1.79 -1.81 -8.61
C ARG A 10 2.75 -0.77 -8.05
N GLY A 11 3.65 -1.20 -7.17
CA GLY A 11 4.55 -0.35 -6.41
C GLY A 11 4.05 0.03 -5.02
N ALA A 12 2.82 -0.36 -4.63
CA ALA A 12 2.32 -0.14 -3.28
C ALA A 12 3.11 -0.95 -2.24
N TYR A 13 3.13 -0.48 -1.00
CA TYR A 13 3.80 -1.18 0.11
C TYR A 13 3.25 -2.58 0.35
N SER A 14 1.97 -2.83 0.09
CA SER A 14 1.38 -4.18 0.18
C SER A 14 1.99 -5.14 -0.86
N GLU A 15 2.35 -4.66 -2.06
CA GLU A 15 3.07 -5.47 -3.05
C GLU A 15 4.50 -5.77 -2.57
N ALA A 16 5.18 -4.77 -2.01
CA ALA A 16 6.53 -4.94 -1.46
C ALA A 16 6.53 -5.91 -0.27
N ALA A 17 5.52 -5.84 0.60
CA ALA A 17 5.31 -6.77 1.70
C ALA A 17 5.08 -8.20 1.20
N ALA A 18 4.23 -8.39 0.17
CA ALA A 18 4.01 -9.70 -0.46
C ALA A 18 5.35 -10.29 -0.95
N ARG A 19 6.12 -9.52 -1.72
CA ARG A 19 7.42 -9.96 -2.26
C ARG A 19 8.46 -10.24 -1.18
N SER A 20 8.38 -9.55 -0.04
CA SER A 20 9.29 -9.77 1.09
C SER A 20 8.91 -11.00 1.92
N PHE A 21 7.62 -11.32 2.02
CA PHE A 21 7.13 -12.46 2.78
C PHE A 21 7.39 -13.79 2.06
N PHE A 22 7.14 -13.85 0.75
CA PHE A 22 7.34 -15.06 -0.04
C PHE A 22 8.79 -15.15 -0.52
N ASN A 23 9.53 -16.16 -0.06
CA ASN A 23 10.93 -16.44 -0.43
C ASN A 23 11.08 -17.07 -1.83
N GLU A 24 10.07 -16.94 -2.69
CA GLU A 24 10.01 -17.51 -4.02
C GLU A 24 9.39 -16.53 -5.02
N GLN A 25 9.44 -16.88 -6.31
CA GLN A 25 8.86 -16.03 -7.33
C GLN A 25 7.33 -16.08 -7.26
N ILE A 26 6.72 -14.93 -6.95
CA ILE A 26 5.27 -14.75 -6.89
C ILE A 26 4.75 -13.87 -8.04
N GLU A 27 3.50 -14.11 -8.40
CA GLU A 27 2.69 -13.21 -9.21
C GLU A 27 1.79 -12.36 -8.30
N THR A 28 1.91 -11.04 -8.38
CA THR A 28 1.14 -10.09 -7.57
C THR A 28 -0.01 -9.49 -8.38
N ILE A 29 -1.20 -9.49 -7.78
CA ILE A 29 -2.45 -9.05 -8.43
C ILE A 29 -3.02 -7.85 -7.66
N PRO A 30 -2.85 -6.62 -8.18
CA PRO A 30 -3.45 -5.42 -7.58
C PRO A 30 -4.98 -5.43 -7.76
N LEU A 31 -5.70 -5.01 -6.73
CA LEU A 31 -7.15 -4.85 -6.71
C LEU A 31 -7.53 -3.54 -6.01
N THR A 32 -8.77 -3.09 -6.21
CA THR A 32 -9.17 -1.74 -5.81
C THR A 32 -9.49 -1.65 -4.32
N THR A 33 -10.10 -2.70 -3.76
CA THR A 33 -10.60 -2.72 -2.38
C THR A 33 -10.16 -3.96 -1.61
N PHE A 34 -10.15 -3.89 -0.27
CA PHE A 34 -9.89 -5.06 0.57
C PHE A 34 -10.95 -6.16 0.37
N ALA A 35 -12.20 -5.77 0.11
CA ALA A 35 -13.27 -6.71 -0.19
C ALA A 35 -12.99 -7.51 -1.47
N GLU A 36 -12.57 -6.84 -2.55
CA GLU A 36 -12.15 -7.51 -3.79
C GLU A 36 -10.97 -8.45 -3.56
N VAL A 37 -9.98 -8.03 -2.76
CA VAL A 37 -8.80 -8.84 -2.40
C VAL A 37 -9.21 -10.16 -1.76
N LEU A 38 -10.07 -10.10 -0.75
CA LEU A 38 -10.56 -11.28 -0.04
C LEU A 38 -11.48 -12.12 -0.93
N GLU A 39 -12.38 -11.51 -1.67
CA GLU A 39 -13.27 -12.20 -2.61
C GLU A 39 -12.48 -12.97 -3.68
N ASN A 40 -11.37 -12.42 -4.16
CA ASN A 40 -10.50 -13.11 -5.11
C ASN A 40 -9.88 -14.37 -4.52
N THR A 41 -9.51 -14.35 -3.24
CA THR A 41 -8.96 -15.53 -2.56
C THR A 41 -10.05 -16.54 -2.22
N ILE A 42 -11.25 -16.10 -1.81
CA ILE A 42 -12.41 -16.98 -1.55
C ILE A 42 -12.80 -17.74 -2.82
N ASN A 43 -12.81 -17.06 -3.96
CA ASN A 43 -13.14 -17.64 -5.26
C ASN A 43 -11.98 -18.39 -5.92
N GLU A 44 -10.91 -18.70 -5.18
CA GLU A 44 -9.74 -19.46 -5.64
C GLU A 44 -9.00 -18.82 -6.85
N LYS A 45 -9.24 -17.54 -7.13
CA LYS A 45 -8.52 -16.78 -8.18
C LYS A 45 -7.10 -16.39 -7.75
N THR A 46 -6.84 -16.38 -6.45
CA THR A 46 -5.53 -16.19 -5.84
C THR A 46 -5.37 -17.15 -4.68
N GLN A 47 -4.14 -17.58 -4.40
CA GLN A 47 -3.86 -18.51 -3.31
C GLN A 47 -3.75 -17.78 -1.96
N TYR A 48 -3.28 -16.53 -1.97
CA TYR A 48 -3.12 -15.72 -0.77
C TYR A 48 -3.57 -14.28 -1.02
N ALA A 49 -3.98 -13.62 0.06
CA ALA A 49 -4.24 -12.19 0.12
C ALA A 49 -3.28 -11.54 1.14
N ILE A 50 -2.79 -10.35 0.82
CA ILE A 50 -2.07 -9.49 1.77
C ILE A 50 -3.00 -8.35 2.19
N LEU A 51 -3.22 -8.25 3.50
CA LEU A 51 -3.99 -7.18 4.12
C LEU A 51 -3.13 -6.39 5.12
N PRO A 52 -3.15 -5.05 5.07
CA PRO A 52 -2.59 -4.24 6.14
C PRO A 52 -3.54 -4.28 7.35
N VAL A 53 -3.09 -4.81 8.48
CA VAL A 53 -3.93 -4.93 9.69
C VAL A 53 -3.60 -3.89 10.77
N GLU A 54 -2.39 -3.35 10.76
CA GLU A 54 -1.94 -2.34 11.71
C GLU A 54 -0.87 -1.46 11.09
N ASN A 55 -0.83 -0.18 11.49
CA ASN A 55 0.26 0.72 11.20
C ASN A 55 0.72 1.42 12.50
N SER A 56 2.01 1.72 12.59
CA SER A 56 2.59 2.31 13.81
C SER A 56 2.17 3.76 14.12
N ILE A 57 1.41 4.40 13.22
CA ILE A 57 1.12 5.84 13.27
C ILE A 57 -0.38 6.11 13.51
N GLU A 58 -1.26 5.42 12.79
CA GLU A 58 -2.73 5.51 12.89
C GLU A 58 -3.35 4.31 13.66
N GLY A 59 -2.55 3.29 13.98
CA GLY A 59 -3.00 2.09 14.68
C GLY A 59 -3.64 1.06 13.75
N SER A 60 -4.61 0.34 14.29
CA SER A 60 -5.24 -0.81 13.62
C SER A 60 -6.10 -0.40 12.42
N VAL A 61 -6.03 -1.20 11.35
CA VAL A 61 -6.86 -1.03 10.15
C VAL A 61 -8.15 -1.82 10.34
N GLY A 62 -9.15 -1.19 10.98
CA GLY A 62 -10.41 -1.84 11.36
C GLY A 62 -11.12 -2.56 10.20
N GLU A 63 -11.17 -1.92 9.03
CA GLU A 63 -11.80 -2.50 7.83
C GLU A 63 -11.20 -3.85 7.43
N SER A 64 -9.88 -4.03 7.56
CA SER A 64 -9.23 -5.29 7.23
C SER A 64 -9.67 -6.42 8.16
N TYR A 65 -9.83 -6.12 9.45
CA TYR A 65 -10.35 -7.09 10.43
C TYR A 65 -11.81 -7.40 10.17
N ASP A 66 -12.66 -6.38 10.05
CA ASP A 66 -14.10 -6.53 9.84
C ASP A 66 -14.39 -7.39 8.60
N LEU A 67 -13.68 -7.12 7.50
CA LEU A 67 -13.81 -7.90 6.28
C LEU A 67 -13.27 -9.32 6.46
N LEU A 68 -12.08 -9.51 7.04
CA LEU A 68 -11.56 -10.86 7.26
C LEU A 68 -12.51 -11.72 8.10
N TYR A 69 -13.06 -11.17 9.19
CA TYR A 69 -14.05 -11.84 10.05
C TYR A 69 -15.35 -12.20 9.34
N SER A 70 -15.69 -11.51 8.24
CA SER A 70 -16.87 -11.81 7.42
C SER A 70 -16.66 -12.99 6.46
N THR A 71 -15.43 -13.51 6.36
CA THR A 71 -15.05 -14.58 5.42
C THR A 71 -14.74 -15.89 6.14
N SER A 72 -14.61 -16.98 5.37
CA SER A 72 -14.08 -18.27 5.85
C SER A 72 -12.55 -18.37 5.77
N LEU A 73 -11.86 -17.28 5.38
CA LEU A 73 -10.41 -17.27 5.26
C LEU A 73 -9.75 -17.21 6.64
N ASN A 74 -8.52 -17.72 6.71
CA ASN A 74 -7.73 -17.73 7.94
C ASN A 74 -6.41 -16.99 7.70
N ALA A 75 -5.94 -16.26 8.72
CA ALA A 75 -4.60 -15.71 8.70
C ALA A 75 -3.59 -16.84 8.82
N THR A 76 -2.64 -16.91 7.88
CA THR A 76 -1.64 -18.01 7.80
C THR A 76 -0.20 -17.53 7.98
N GLY A 77 0.00 -16.22 8.14
CA GLY A 77 1.30 -15.61 8.35
C GLY A 77 1.18 -14.10 8.59
N GLU A 78 2.28 -13.50 9.02
CA GLU A 78 2.39 -12.07 9.27
C GLU A 78 3.75 -11.54 8.81
N ILE A 79 3.82 -10.25 8.51
CA ILE A 79 5.06 -9.54 8.19
C ILE A 79 4.99 -8.09 8.68
N TYR A 80 6.10 -7.61 9.20
CA TYR A 80 6.31 -6.19 9.47
C TYR A 80 7.08 -5.57 8.31
N HIS A 81 6.46 -4.63 7.60
CA HIS A 81 7.10 -3.90 6.51
C HIS A 81 7.39 -2.46 6.95
N ARG A 82 8.67 -2.07 6.89
CA ARG A 82 9.08 -0.71 7.25
C ARG A 82 8.70 0.24 6.11
N ILE A 83 7.93 1.27 6.44
CA ILE A 83 7.52 2.31 5.48
C ILE A 83 8.62 3.37 5.39
N GLU A 84 9.16 3.57 4.19
CA GLU A 84 10.18 4.58 3.88
C GLU A 84 9.73 5.38 2.65
N HIS A 85 9.20 6.58 2.88
CA HIS A 85 8.76 7.45 1.78
C HIS A 85 9.95 8.09 1.08
N CYS A 86 9.89 8.12 -0.25
CA CYS A 86 10.83 8.80 -1.11
C CYS A 86 10.12 9.89 -1.91
N LEU A 87 10.78 11.04 -2.10
CA LEU A 87 10.34 12.02 -3.09
C LEU A 87 10.77 11.54 -4.49
N ILE A 88 9.84 11.50 -5.42
CA ILE A 88 10.08 11.11 -6.82
C ILE A 88 9.51 12.17 -7.76
N GLY A 89 10.27 12.51 -8.80
CA GLY A 89 9.90 13.54 -9.77
C GLY A 89 10.99 13.70 -10.83
N THR A 90 10.80 14.66 -11.73
CA THR A 90 11.81 15.03 -12.74
C THR A 90 12.45 16.37 -12.38
N GLY A 91 13.76 16.49 -12.60
CA GLY A 91 14.51 17.71 -12.33
C GLY A 91 15.12 17.78 -10.93
N ASN A 92 15.54 18.98 -10.53
CA ASN A 92 16.17 19.22 -9.23
C ASN A 92 15.11 19.57 -8.17
N ILE A 93 15.36 19.16 -6.93
CA ILE A 93 14.45 19.40 -5.80
C ILE A 93 14.09 20.87 -5.61
N ASP A 94 15.04 21.78 -5.87
CA ASP A 94 14.86 23.23 -5.75
C ASP A 94 13.84 23.81 -6.76
N GLN A 95 13.45 23.03 -7.77
CA GLN A 95 12.48 23.42 -8.79
C GLN A 95 11.07 22.85 -8.53
N ILE A 96 10.90 22.05 -7.48
CA ILE A 96 9.64 21.38 -7.16
C ILE A 96 8.77 22.31 -6.31
N ASP A 97 7.58 22.65 -6.81
CA ASP A 97 6.62 23.49 -6.07
C ASP A 97 5.46 22.70 -5.45
N THR A 98 5.17 21.49 -5.95
CA THR A 98 3.98 20.71 -5.57
C THR A 98 4.30 19.22 -5.44
N VAL A 99 3.77 18.58 -4.40
CA VAL A 99 3.90 17.15 -4.09
C VAL A 99 2.53 16.48 -4.07
N TYR A 100 2.40 15.37 -4.79
CA TYR A 100 1.18 14.56 -4.86
C TYR A 100 1.36 13.25 -4.09
N SER A 101 0.46 12.92 -3.18
CA SER A 101 0.45 11.60 -2.52
C SER A 101 -0.84 11.35 -1.77
N HIS A 102 -1.00 10.13 -1.23
CA HIS A 102 -2.06 9.84 -0.28
C HIS A 102 -1.98 10.79 0.94
N PRO A 103 -3.12 11.28 1.49
CA PRO A 103 -3.11 12.19 2.64
C PRO A 103 -2.25 11.73 3.82
N GLN A 104 -2.23 10.42 4.07
CA GLN A 104 -1.41 9.84 5.13
C GLN A 104 0.10 9.97 4.84
N ALA A 105 0.54 9.71 3.61
CA ALA A 105 1.94 9.88 3.21
C ALA A 105 2.37 11.35 3.27
N LEU A 106 1.49 12.27 2.83
CA LEU A 106 1.71 13.72 2.96
C LEU A 106 1.84 14.14 4.43
N GLY A 107 0.97 13.62 5.30
CA GLY A 107 1.02 13.88 6.74
C GLY A 107 2.32 13.39 7.39
N GLN A 108 2.78 12.20 7.02
CA GLN A 108 4.03 11.62 7.52
C GLN A 108 5.27 12.36 7.01
N CYS A 109 5.21 12.95 5.82
CA CYS A 109 6.32 13.72 5.22
C CYS A 109 6.24 15.23 5.48
N ARG A 110 5.29 15.70 6.30
CA ARG A 110 4.97 17.13 6.48
C ARG A 110 6.20 18.00 6.75
N LYS A 111 7.05 17.60 7.69
CA LYS A 111 8.24 18.37 8.07
C LYS A 111 9.16 18.63 6.87
N PHE A 112 9.42 17.60 6.06
CA PHE A 112 10.27 17.71 4.87
C PHE A 112 9.64 18.63 3.82
N ILE A 113 8.33 18.51 3.61
CA ILE A 113 7.57 19.33 2.65
C ILE A 113 7.59 20.81 3.07
N GLU A 114 7.38 21.09 4.36
CA GLU A 114 7.42 22.44 4.93
C GLU A 114 8.83 23.07 4.82
N GLU A 115 9.88 22.31 5.12
CA GLU A 115 11.28 22.76 5.00
C GLU A 115 11.64 23.21 3.56
N HIS A 116 10.98 22.64 2.55
CA HIS A 116 11.19 22.98 1.14
C HIS A 116 10.11 23.90 0.55
N ASN A 117 9.19 24.42 1.37
CA ASN A 117 8.09 25.30 0.93
C ASN A 117 7.23 24.73 -0.22
N MET A 118 7.06 23.40 -0.24
CA MET A 118 6.27 22.72 -1.27
C MET A 118 4.78 22.71 -0.91
N LYS A 119 3.92 22.79 -1.91
CA LYS A 119 2.46 22.60 -1.77
C LYS A 119 2.12 21.12 -1.81
N THR A 120 1.04 20.73 -1.17
CA THR A 120 0.56 19.33 -1.18
C THR A 120 -0.77 19.21 -1.91
N ILE A 121 -0.87 18.23 -2.81
CA ILE A 121 -2.14 17.84 -3.44
C ILE A 121 -2.46 16.38 -3.04
N PRO A 122 -3.57 16.15 -2.33
CA PRO A 122 -3.96 14.79 -1.97
C PRO A 122 -4.38 14.00 -3.21
N ALA A 123 -3.93 12.76 -3.28
CA ALA A 123 -4.27 11.78 -4.30
C ALA A 123 -4.83 10.51 -3.67
N TYR A 124 -5.43 9.64 -4.48
CA TYR A 124 -6.03 8.39 -4.00
C TYR A 124 -5.00 7.37 -3.49
N ASP A 125 -3.85 7.27 -4.14
CA ASP A 125 -2.81 6.29 -3.80
C ASP A 125 -1.41 6.86 -4.05
N THR A 126 -0.45 6.52 -3.20
CA THR A 126 0.94 6.96 -3.31
C THR A 126 1.61 6.36 -4.55
N ALA A 127 1.38 5.08 -4.87
CA ALA A 127 1.95 4.48 -6.08
C ALA A 127 1.26 5.01 -7.34
N GLY A 128 -0.06 5.20 -7.29
CA GLY A 128 -0.83 5.90 -8.32
C GLY A 128 -0.30 7.31 -8.64
N SER A 129 0.15 8.07 -7.63
CA SER A 129 0.70 9.42 -7.84
C SER A 129 1.93 9.48 -8.73
N VAL A 130 2.72 8.42 -8.79
CA VAL A 130 3.93 8.38 -9.64
C VAL A 130 3.59 8.27 -11.13
N LYS A 131 2.37 7.79 -11.46
CA LYS A 131 1.92 7.64 -12.84
C LYS A 131 1.37 8.93 -13.46
N MET A 132 1.16 9.98 -12.66
CA MET A 132 0.65 11.29 -13.10
C MET A 132 1.77 12.13 -13.74
#